data_AF-A0A0J8TVV7-F1
#
_entry.id   AF-A0A0J8TVV7-F1
#
_cell.length_a   1.000
_cell.length_b   1.000
_cell.length_c   1.000
_cell.angle_alpha   90.00
_cell.angle_beta   90.00
_cell.angle_gamma   90.00
#
_symmetry.space_group_name_H-M   'P 1'
#
loop_
_entity.id
_entity.type
_entity.pdbx_description
1 polymer ?
#
loop_
_entity_poly.entity_id
_entity_poly.type
_entity_poly.pdbx_seq_one_letter_code
_entity_poly.pdbx_strand_id
1 'polypeptide(L)' 'MLVGVPTEIKNNEYRVAITPAGVAELTRRGHDVIIQAGAGEGSAITDNDF' A
#
# COMPACT_ATOMS: atom_id res chain seq x y z
N MET A 1 -4.52 10.05 11.81
CA MET A 1 -3.07 9.73 11.81
C MET A 1 -2.69 9.42 10.38
N LEU A 2 -1.50 9.85 9.93
CA LEU A 2 -1.00 9.58 8.60
C LEU A 2 -0.18 8.28 8.60
N VAL A 3 -0.47 7.37 7.67
CA VAL A 3 0.24 6.11 7.45
C VAL A 3 0.82 6.11 6.04
N GLY A 4 2.14 5.95 5.92
CA GLY A 4 2.83 5.90 4.64
C GLY A 4 3.24 4.48 4.26
N VAL A 5 3.03 4.10 3.00
CA VAL A 5 3.38 2.80 2.43
C VAL A 5 4.35 3.01 1.27
N PRO A 6 5.68 2.95 1.50
CA PRO A 6 6.67 3.04 0.43
C PRO A 6 6.78 1.73 -0.36
N THR A 7 7.39 1.82 -1.54
CA THR A 7 7.80 0.63 -2.31
C THR A 7 8.93 -0.10 -1.58
N GLU A 8 8.86 -1.42 -1.54
CA GLU A 8 9.97 -2.24 -1.04
C GLU A 8 11.20 -2.13 -1.97
N ILE A 9 12.36 -1.88 -1.39
CA ILE A 9 13.63 -1.70 -2.14
C ILE A 9 14.57 -2.90 -2.03
N LYS A 10 14.20 -3.90 -1.24
CA LYS A 10 15.04 -5.07 -1.01
C LYS A 10 15.02 -5.96 -2.26
N ASN A 11 16.20 -6.47 -2.64
CA ASN A 11 16.31 -7.40 -3.75
C ASN A 11 15.43 -8.65 -3.51
N ASN A 12 14.71 -9.08 -4.53
CA ASN A 12 13.73 -10.18 -4.51
C ASN A 12 12.58 -9.97 -3.51
N GLU A 13 12.26 -8.71 -3.17
CA GLU A 13 11.03 -8.36 -2.46
C GLU A 13 10.01 -7.80 -3.45
N TYR A 14 8.86 -8.47 -3.54
CA TYR A 14 7.77 -8.11 -4.44
C TYR A 14 6.48 -7.79 -3.69
N ARG A 15 6.49 -7.95 -2.35
CA ARG A 15 5.34 -7.64 -1.51
C ARG A 15 5.16 -6.13 -1.39
N VAL A 16 3.94 -5.74 -1.06
CA VAL A 16 3.60 -4.42 -0.53
C VAL A 16 3.11 -4.58 0.91
N ALA A 17 3.40 -3.61 1.78
CA ALA A 17 3.13 -3.74 3.21
C ALA A 17 1.63 -3.78 3.56
N ILE A 18 0.73 -3.38 2.64
CA ILE A 18 -0.71 -3.38 2.86
C ILE A 18 -1.47 -3.74 1.58
N THR A 19 -2.59 -4.45 1.72
CA THR A 19 -3.53 -4.72 0.63
C THR A 19 -4.65 -3.67 0.61
N PRO A 20 -5.44 -3.55 -0.49
CA PRO A 20 -6.60 -2.66 -0.54
C PRO A 20 -7.58 -2.83 0.63
N ALA A 21 -7.81 -4.07 1.07
CA ALA A 21 -8.67 -4.34 2.22
C ALA A 21 -8.11 -3.73 3.52
N GLY A 22 -6.79 -3.75 3.71
CA GLY A 22 -6.13 -3.09 4.84
C GLY A 22 -6.24 -1.56 4.78
N VAL A 23 -6.08 -0.99 3.58
CA VAL A 23 -6.27 0.45 3.35
C VAL A 23 -7.70 0.85 3.70
N ALA A 24 -8.70 0.13 3.20
CA ALA A 24 -10.11 0.38 3.47
C ALA A 24 -10.43 0.38 4.98
N GLU A 25 -9.85 -0.57 5.74
CA GLU A 25 -10.07 -0.64 7.19
C GLU A 25 -9.39 0.50 7.95
N LEU A 26 -8.18 0.92 7.56
CA LEU A 26 -7.50 2.06 8.16
C LEU A 26 -8.26 3.37 7.87
N THR A 27 -8.68 3.58 6.63
CA THR A 27 -9.46 4.74 6.21
C THR A 27 -10.79 4.79 6.95
N ARG A 28 -11.49 3.64 7.10
CA ARG A 28 -12.74 3.54 7.87
C ARG A 28 -12.57 3.95 9.34
N ARG A 29 -11.37 3.78 9.92
CA ARG A 29 -11.03 4.21 11.29
C ARG A 29 -10.58 5.67 11.39
N GLY A 30 -10.59 6.43 10.29
CA GLY A 30 -10.20 7.84 10.25
C GLY A 30 -8.69 8.06 10.16
N HIS A 31 -7.96 7.10 9.59
CA HIS A 31 -6.55 7.29 9.24
C HIS A 31 -6.40 7.70 7.78
N ASP A 32 -5.45 8.58 7.50
CA ASP A 32 -5.05 8.91 6.14
C ASP A 32 -3.96 7.93 5.71
N VAL A 33 -4.14 7.28 4.57
CA VAL A 33 -3.18 6.32 4.03
C VAL A 33 -2.64 6.88 2.72
N ILE A 34 -1.31 7.00 2.63
CA ILE A 34 -0.62 7.38 1.40
C ILE A 34 0.27 6.23 0.95
N ILE A 35 0.20 5.92 -0.33
CA ILE A 35 0.94 4.81 -0.94
C ILE A 35 1.82 5.41 -2.03
N GLN A 36 3.08 5.00 -2.07
CA GLN A 36 3.97 5.39 -3.16
C GLN A 36 3.45 4.78 -4.46
N ALA A 37 3.37 5.59 -5.53
CA ALA A 37 2.95 5.12 -6.85
C ALA A 37 3.77 3.90 -7.28
N GLY A 38 3.09 2.84 -7.73
CA GLY A 38 3.68 1.58 -8.15
C GLY A 38 4.13 0.65 -7.01
N ALA A 39 3.92 0.98 -5.73
CA ALA A 39 4.36 0.14 -4.61
C ALA A 39 3.72 -1.27 -4.61
N GLY A 40 2.52 -1.41 -5.17
CA GLY A 40 1.81 -2.68 -5.26
C GLY A 40 2.11 -3.51 -6.51
N GLU A 41 2.83 -2.99 -7.50
CA GLU A 41 2.98 -3.64 -8.81
C GLU A 41 3.59 -5.05 -8.71
N GLY A 42 4.59 -5.22 -7.85
CA GLY A 42 5.22 -6.53 -7.59
C GLY A 42 4.25 -7.56 -6.98
N SER A 43 3.18 -7.09 -6.33
CA SER A 43 2.13 -7.91 -5.73
C SER A 43 0.89 -8.04 -6.61
N ALA A 44 0.96 -7.61 -7.88
CA ALA A 44 -0.19 -7.53 -8.80
C ALA A 44 -1.35 -6.68 -8.25
N ILE A 45 -1.03 -5.62 -7.49
CA ILE A 45 -1.97 -4.61 -7.00
C ILE A 45 -1.58 -3.29 -7.66
N THR A 46 -2.44 -2.81 -8.55
CA THR A 46 -2.22 -1.54 -9.26
C THR A 46 -2.59 -0.35 -8.37
N ASP A 47 -2.12 0.84 -8.73
CA ASP A 47 -2.51 2.07 -8.02
C ASP A 47 -4.03 2.30 -8.03
N ASN A 48 -4.77 1.76 -9.01
CA ASN A 48 -6.23 1.86 -9.08
C ASN A 48 -6.95 0.89 -8.13
N ASP A 49 -6.25 -0.10 -7.57
CA ASP A 49 -6.82 -1.03 -6.62
C ASP A 49 -6.86 -0.46 -5.20
N PHE A 50 -6.17 0.65 -4.93
CA PHE A 50 -6.08 1.33 -3.63
C PHE A 50 -7.05 2.51 -3.51
#